data_AF-A0A2V5TZN9-F1
#
_entry.id   AF-A0A2V5TZN9-F1
#
_cell.length_a   1.000
_cell.length_b   1.000
_cell.length_c   1.000
_cell.angle_alpha   90.00
_cell.angle_beta   90.00
_cell.angle_gamma   90.00
#
_symmetry.space_group_name_H-M   'P 1'
#
loop_
_entity.id
_entity.type
_entity.pdbx_description
1 polymer ?
#
loop_
_entity_poly.entity_id
_entity_poly.type
_entity_poly.pdbx_seq_one_letter_code
_entity_poly.pdbx_strand_id
1 'polypeptide(L)'
;MNRTTQQGSFSFRWLVALLCVGALIALFVQWRVISELRRQNDSLRAEQRQLAAVTRDTTVPSTIGTAELEQLRRDQRELMRLRNEVRQLREQVTALKTARTDSGAQEPAAALDQAQSRADAIRQLGVAASTGDFSALDKLAELSDAAHAQFKTNHDASVFAELRPAFEVLGAEAGKGSDTALQALWKAMRMNSVQGFAIDALGAAAGQGNDKALEPLLEPDRYLILRSSAVGALKPAADSGNVRAIQALAAVAFEPDAKPLWFLAAEGLRKAASSGNVAAIDALTELMRSDNDNVRREAIAGLEAAAFNQSSRAQEALRNPSGK
;
A
#
# COMPACT_ATOMS: atom_id res chain seq x y z
N MET A 1 63.42 20.70 9.08
CA MET A 1 63.22 19.40 9.73
C MET A 1 61.88 19.38 10.44
N ASN A 2 61.09 18.39 10.04
CA ASN A 2 59.65 18.15 10.21
C ASN A 2 59.06 18.38 11.61
N ARG A 3 57.96 19.15 11.66
CA ARG A 3 56.87 19.00 12.64
C ARG A 3 55.56 18.80 11.87
N THR A 4 55.05 17.56 11.87
CA THR A 4 53.76 17.20 11.27
C THR A 4 52.87 16.53 12.31
N THR A 5 51.80 17.25 12.67
CA THR A 5 50.40 16.79 12.78
C THR A 5 50.13 15.44 13.46
N GLN A 6 49.82 15.49 14.76
CA GLN A 6 49.22 14.39 15.52
C GLN A 6 48.00 14.90 16.32
N GLN A 7 46.95 15.37 15.64
CA GLN A 7 45.76 15.92 16.33
C GLN A 7 44.43 15.66 15.60
N GLY A 8 44.24 14.47 15.01
CA GLY A 8 43.03 14.14 14.24
C GLY A 8 42.28 12.84 14.62
N SER A 9 42.82 11.96 15.47
CA SER A 9 42.24 10.62 15.68
C SER A 9 41.19 10.52 16.79
N PHE A 10 41.06 11.53 17.65
CA PHE A 10 40.13 11.46 18.79
C PHE A 10 38.66 11.74 18.40
N SER A 11 38.41 12.64 17.45
CA SER A 11 37.05 13.05 17.08
C SER A 11 36.28 11.97 16.31
N PHE A 12 36.97 11.12 15.54
CA PHE A 12 36.33 10.09 14.72
C PHE A 12 35.77 8.93 15.55
N ARG A 13 36.48 8.51 16.62
CA ARG A 13 36.05 7.38 17.46
C ARG A 13 34.77 7.69 18.25
N TRP A 14 34.59 8.95 18.65
CA TRP A 14 33.38 9.40 19.35
C TRP A 14 32.16 9.49 18.43
N LEU A 15 32.33 9.87 17.17
CA LEU A 15 31.24 9.88 16.18
C LEU A 15 30.71 8.47 15.91
N VAL A 16 31.61 7.48 15.75
CA VAL A 16 31.19 6.08 15.55
C VAL A 16 30.46 5.53 16.77
N ALA A 17 30.94 5.83 17.98
CA ALA A 17 30.28 5.38 19.21
C ALA A 17 28.86 5.94 19.35
N LEU A 18 28.64 7.23 19.05
CA LEU A 18 27.31 7.84 19.09
C LEU A 18 26.35 7.25 18.06
N LEU A 19 26.84 6.93 16.86
CA LEU A 19 26.04 6.29 15.81
C LEU A 19 25.60 4.88 16.21
N CYS A 20 26.50 4.09 16.81
CA CYS A 20 26.16 2.76 17.32
C CYS A 20 25.12 2.80 18.45
N VAL A 21 25.23 3.76 19.37
CA VAL A 21 24.23 3.94 20.45
C VAL A 21 22.87 4.31 19.87
N GLY A 22 22.82 5.21 18.89
CA GLY A 22 21.57 5.57 18.20
C GLY A 22 20.89 4.38 17.52
N ALA A 23 21.67 3.53 16.83
CA ALA A 23 21.15 2.33 16.18
C ALA A 23 20.58 1.31 17.19
N LEU A 24 21.25 1.12 18.34
CA LEU A 24 20.78 0.22 19.40
C LEU A 24 19.47 0.70 20.04
N ILE A 25 19.32 2.02 20.25
CA ILE A 25 18.07 2.59 20.78
C ILE A 25 16.92 2.39 19.78
N ALA A 26 17.16 2.61 18.48
CA ALA A 26 16.14 2.40 17.45
C ALA A 26 15.67 0.94 17.37
N LEU A 27 16.60 -0.01 17.42
CA LEU A 27 16.27 -1.44 17.46
C LEU A 27 15.47 -1.82 18.71
N PHE A 28 15.80 -1.24 19.86
CA PHE A 28 15.06 -1.49 21.10
C PHE A 28 13.62 -0.97 21.04
N VAL A 29 13.40 0.21 20.45
CA VAL A 29 12.05 0.77 20.26
C VAL A 29 11.23 -0.10 19.29
N GLN A 30 11.83 -0.52 18.17
CA GLN A 30 11.18 -1.42 17.21
C GLN A 30 10.80 -2.76 17.85
N TRP A 31 11.70 -3.33 18.64
CA TRP A 31 11.45 -4.58 19.35
C TRP A 31 10.30 -4.47 20.35
N ARG A 32 10.22 -3.34 21.08
CA ARG A 32 9.13 -3.07 22.02
C ARG A 32 7.78 -3.00 21.32
N VAL A 33 7.68 -2.29 20.18
CA VAL A 33 6.43 -2.17 19.41
C VAL A 33 5.97 -3.53 18.87
N ILE A 34 6.90 -4.34 18.35
CA ILE A 34 6.59 -5.69 17.86
C ILE A 34 6.11 -6.59 19.01
N SER A 35 6.71 -6.47 20.20
CA SER A 35 6.31 -7.26 21.36
C SER A 35 4.90 -6.92 21.84
N GLU A 36 4.52 -5.64 21.80
CA GLU A 36 3.19 -5.17 22.18
C GLU A 36 2.12 -5.64 21.19
N LEU A 37 2.40 -5.53 19.89
CA LEU A 37 1.50 -6.01 18.84
C LEU A 37 1.25 -7.52 18.91
N ARG A 38 2.27 -8.32 19.28
CA ARG A 38 2.10 -9.77 19.50
C ARG A 38 1.19 -10.05 20.69
N ARG A 39 1.39 -9.36 21.82
CA ARG A 39 0.53 -9.50 23.01
C ARG A 39 -0.93 -9.16 22.71
N GLN A 40 -1.18 -8.08 21.98
CA GLN A 40 -2.53 -7.67 21.58
C GLN A 40 -3.17 -8.66 20.61
N ASN A 41 -2.40 -9.25 19.69
CA ASN A 41 -2.92 -10.27 18.79
C ASN A 41 -3.30 -11.56 19.55
N ASP A 42 -2.46 -11.97 20.50
CA ASP A 42 -2.73 -13.15 21.32
C ASP A 42 -3.94 -12.95 22.24
N SER A 43 -4.14 -11.75 22.79
CA SER A 43 -5.33 -11.44 23.60
C SER A 43 -6.61 -11.46 22.76
N LEU A 44 -6.60 -10.87 21.56
CA LEU A 44 -7.74 -10.90 20.64
C LEU A 44 -8.09 -12.33 20.21
N ARG A 45 -7.08 -13.19 19.98
CA ARG A 45 -7.30 -14.61 19.68
C ARG A 45 -7.87 -15.37 20.88
N ALA A 46 -7.48 -15.02 22.10
CA ALA A 46 -8.06 -15.60 23.31
C ALA A 46 -9.53 -15.19 23.49
N GLU A 47 -9.87 -13.92 23.26
CA GLU A 47 -11.26 -13.44 23.27
C GLU A 47 -12.14 -14.11 22.22
N GLN A 48 -11.64 -14.26 20.99
CA GLN A 48 -12.36 -14.98 19.93
C GLN A 48 -12.61 -16.45 20.29
N ARG A 49 -11.66 -17.12 20.95
CA ARG A 49 -11.85 -18.49 21.44
C ARG A 49 -12.90 -18.56 22.55
N GLN A 50 -12.94 -17.56 23.45
CA GLN A 50 -13.97 -17.49 24.49
C GLN A 50 -15.36 -17.26 23.90
N LEU A 51 -15.50 -16.33 22.94
CA LEU A 51 -16.76 -16.09 22.23
C LEU A 51 -17.23 -17.33 21.45
N ALA A 52 -16.31 -18.01 20.76
CA ALA A 52 -16.61 -19.25 20.06
C ALA A 52 -17.03 -20.39 21.01
N ALA A 53 -16.46 -20.47 22.21
CA ALA A 53 -16.86 -21.45 23.23
C ALA A 53 -18.26 -21.15 23.79
N VAL A 54 -18.57 -19.89 24.12
CA VAL A 54 -19.90 -19.47 24.58
C VAL A 54 -20.98 -19.72 23.51
N THR A 55 -20.63 -19.56 22.24
CA THR A 55 -21.56 -19.81 21.12
C THR A 55 -21.81 -21.31 20.91
N ARG A 56 -20.83 -22.17 21.25
CA ARG A 56 -20.92 -23.62 21.07
C ARG A 56 -21.70 -24.33 22.18
N ASP A 57 -21.77 -23.74 23.38
CA ASP A 57 -22.56 -24.26 24.51
C ASP A 57 -24.03 -23.80 24.51
N THR A 58 -24.45 -22.97 23.54
CA THR A 58 -25.87 -22.63 23.34
C THR A 58 -26.56 -23.69 22.46
N THR A 59 -26.55 -24.94 22.91
CA THR A 59 -27.44 -26.00 22.40
C THR A 59 -28.80 -25.86 23.06
N VAL A 60 -29.79 -25.44 22.28
CA VAL A 60 -31.19 -25.19 22.66
C VAL A 60 -31.81 -26.37 23.42
N PRO A 61 -32.21 -26.22 24.71
CA PRO A 61 -33.18 -27.08 25.36
C PRO A 61 -34.56 -26.43 25.30
N SER A 62 -35.53 -27.15 24.74
CA SER A 62 -36.93 -26.76 24.64
C SER A 62 -37.63 -26.74 26.00
N THR A 63 -37.38 -25.73 26.82
CA THR A 63 -38.27 -25.30 27.91
C THR A 63 -38.01 -23.81 28.17
N ILE A 64 -38.74 -22.93 27.46
CA ILE A 64 -38.70 -21.48 27.69
C ILE A 64 -39.17 -21.24 29.13
N GLY A 65 -38.21 -20.99 30.01
CA GLY A 65 -38.46 -20.63 31.39
C GLY A 65 -39.11 -19.25 31.45
N THR A 66 -40.00 -19.03 32.42
CA THR A 66 -40.62 -17.73 32.70
C THR A 66 -39.59 -16.59 32.83
N ALA A 67 -38.35 -16.91 33.22
CA ALA A 67 -37.21 -16.00 33.26
C ALA A 67 -36.75 -15.50 31.88
N GLU A 68 -36.74 -16.34 30.83
CA GLU A 68 -36.40 -15.91 29.46
C GLU A 68 -37.48 -15.00 28.87
N LEU A 69 -38.75 -15.24 29.23
CA LEU A 69 -39.87 -14.39 28.82
C LEU A 69 -39.79 -13.01 29.49
N GLU A 70 -39.31 -12.92 30.72
CA GLU A 70 -39.02 -11.64 31.39
C GLU A 70 -37.77 -10.96 30.83
N GLN A 71 -36.77 -11.72 30.41
CA GLN A 71 -35.58 -11.17 29.75
C GLN A 71 -35.94 -10.60 28.37
N LEU A 72 -36.70 -11.32 27.56
CA LEU A 72 -37.23 -10.81 26.29
C LEU A 72 -38.07 -9.54 26.47
N ARG A 73 -38.87 -9.44 27.54
CA ARG A 73 -39.62 -8.21 27.87
C ARG A 73 -38.74 -7.05 28.32
N ARG A 74 -37.55 -7.32 28.87
CA ARG A 74 -36.55 -6.29 29.18
C ARG A 74 -35.83 -5.85 27.92
N ASP A 75 -35.37 -6.80 27.11
CA ASP A 75 -34.67 -6.54 25.86
C ASP A 75 -35.57 -5.78 24.86
N GLN A 76 -36.86 -6.11 24.82
CA GLN A 76 -37.83 -5.40 23.98
C GLN A 76 -38.07 -3.95 24.45
N ARG A 77 -37.99 -3.69 25.77
CA ARG A 77 -38.05 -2.32 26.32
C ARG A 77 -36.78 -1.53 26.01
N GLU A 78 -35.62 -2.17 26.11
CA GLU A 78 -34.33 -1.55 25.75
C GLU A 78 -34.25 -1.27 24.25
N LEU A 79 -34.72 -2.17 23.39
CA LEU A 79 -34.80 -1.93 21.95
C LEU A 79 -35.68 -0.72 21.60
N MET A 80 -36.82 -0.56 22.27
CA MET A 80 -37.67 0.61 22.04
C MET A 80 -37.02 1.91 22.54
N ARG A 81 -36.28 1.85 23.66
CA ARG A 81 -35.48 2.98 24.15
C ARG A 81 -34.37 3.35 23.17
N LEU A 82 -33.57 2.37 22.73
CA LEU A 82 -32.50 2.57 21.76
C LEU A 82 -33.04 3.08 20.42
N ARG A 83 -34.21 2.59 19.98
CA ARG A 83 -34.86 3.08 18.76
C ARG A 83 -35.29 4.55 18.89
N ASN A 84 -35.76 4.97 20.06
CA ASN A 84 -36.08 6.36 20.34
C ASN A 84 -34.80 7.22 20.42
N GLU A 85 -33.73 6.74 21.05
CA GLU A 85 -32.44 7.42 21.11
C GLU A 85 -31.82 7.56 19.70
N VAL A 86 -31.85 6.51 18.87
CA VAL A 86 -31.39 6.55 17.48
C VAL A 86 -32.24 7.50 16.64
N ARG A 87 -33.56 7.54 16.86
CA ARG A 87 -34.42 8.52 16.19
C ARG A 87 -34.07 9.94 16.62
N GLN A 88 -33.86 10.18 17.90
CA GLN A 88 -33.48 11.49 18.43
C GLN A 88 -32.09 11.92 17.94
N LEU A 89 -31.13 11.00 17.87
CA LEU A 89 -29.80 11.25 17.28
C LEU A 89 -29.90 11.54 15.78
N ARG A 90 -30.77 10.85 15.03
CA ARG A 90 -31.01 11.16 13.62
C ARG A 90 -31.68 12.52 13.44
N GLU A 91 -32.61 12.89 14.31
CA GLU A 91 -33.23 14.21 14.32
C GLU A 91 -32.20 15.30 14.66
N GLN A 92 -31.30 15.07 15.63
CA GLN A 92 -30.19 15.99 15.96
C GLN A 92 -29.17 16.10 14.82
N VAL A 93 -28.80 14.99 14.17
CA VAL A 93 -27.92 14.99 13.00
C VAL A 93 -28.58 15.72 11.83
N THR A 94 -29.88 15.53 11.64
CA THR A 94 -30.63 16.23 10.59
C THR A 94 -30.73 17.72 10.93
N ALA A 95 -31.01 18.10 12.17
CA ALA A 95 -31.06 19.49 12.62
C ALA A 95 -29.70 20.18 12.54
N LEU A 96 -28.60 19.49 12.90
CA LEU A 96 -27.23 19.99 12.71
C LEU A 96 -26.87 20.10 11.24
N LYS A 97 -27.31 19.15 10.40
CA LYS A 97 -27.15 19.22 8.95
C LYS A 97 -27.93 20.42 8.40
N THR A 98 -29.20 20.59 8.75
CA THR A 98 -30.03 21.72 8.32
C THR A 98 -29.45 23.06 8.80
N ALA A 99 -29.07 23.20 10.07
CA ALA A 99 -28.41 24.40 10.59
C ALA A 99 -27.06 24.71 9.89
N ARG A 100 -26.34 23.68 9.43
CA ARG A 100 -25.12 23.82 8.62
C ARG A 100 -25.43 24.17 7.16
N THR A 101 -26.57 23.76 6.63
CA THR A 101 -27.07 24.16 5.29
C THR A 101 -27.58 25.61 5.30
N ASP A 102 -28.27 26.04 6.36
CA ASP A 102 -28.81 27.41 6.48
C ASP A 102 -27.70 28.44 6.76
N SER A 103 -26.57 28.03 7.35
CA SER A 103 -25.37 28.87 7.51
C SER A 103 -24.36 28.72 6.36
N GLY A 104 -24.67 27.93 5.31
CA GLY A 104 -23.69 27.49 4.31
C GLY A 104 -24.24 27.32 2.90
N ALA A 105 -25.32 28.00 2.53
CA ALA A 105 -25.94 27.89 1.20
C ALA A 105 -25.18 28.61 0.06
N GLN A 106 -23.87 28.84 0.21
CA GLN A 106 -23.03 29.45 -0.83
C GLN A 106 -21.61 28.86 -0.87
N GLU A 107 -21.44 27.54 -0.74
CA GLU A 107 -20.09 26.92 -0.83
C GLU A 107 -19.98 25.42 -1.26
N PRO A 108 -20.81 24.85 -2.17
CA PRO A 108 -20.43 23.57 -2.82
C PRO A 108 -19.73 23.73 -4.17
N ALA A 109 -20.13 24.70 -5.00
CA ALA A 109 -19.61 24.84 -6.36
C ALA A 109 -18.18 25.44 -6.38
N ALA A 110 -17.93 26.46 -5.56
CA ALA A 110 -16.63 27.13 -5.52
C ALA A 110 -15.49 26.25 -4.98
N ALA A 111 -15.77 25.37 -4.02
CA ALA A 111 -14.77 24.45 -3.47
C ALA A 111 -14.39 23.33 -4.47
N LEU A 112 -15.37 22.85 -5.25
CA LEU A 112 -15.13 21.90 -6.33
C LEU A 112 -14.32 22.53 -7.47
N ASP A 113 -14.66 23.76 -7.88
CA ASP A 113 -13.91 24.51 -8.90
C ASP A 113 -12.46 24.79 -8.47
N GLN A 114 -12.24 25.11 -7.18
CA GLN A 114 -10.89 25.33 -6.64
C GLN A 114 -10.06 24.02 -6.60
N ALA A 115 -10.65 22.91 -6.17
CA ALA A 115 -9.97 21.62 -6.15
C ALA A 115 -9.59 21.16 -7.56
N GLN A 116 -10.50 21.34 -8.52
CA GLN A 116 -10.24 21.01 -9.92
C GLN A 116 -9.16 21.92 -10.53
N SER A 117 -9.23 23.23 -10.29
CA SER A 117 -8.21 24.18 -10.73
C SER A 117 -6.82 23.85 -10.19
N ARG A 118 -6.73 23.41 -8.93
CA ARG A 118 -5.47 22.98 -8.32
C ARG A 118 -4.92 21.70 -8.96
N ALA A 119 -5.78 20.71 -9.20
CA ALA A 119 -5.38 19.48 -9.88
C ALA A 119 -4.88 19.76 -11.30
N ASP A 120 -5.50 20.69 -12.03
CA ASP A 120 -5.07 21.11 -13.35
C ASP A 120 -3.72 21.85 -13.31
N ALA A 121 -3.51 22.73 -12.34
CA ALA A 121 -2.22 23.39 -12.14
C ALA A 121 -1.10 22.38 -11.86
N ILE A 122 -1.35 21.38 -11.02
CA ILE A 122 -0.38 20.30 -10.73
C ILE A 122 -0.13 19.46 -11.99
N ARG A 123 -1.17 19.13 -12.74
CA ARG A 123 -1.03 18.44 -14.04
C ARG A 123 -0.14 19.24 -15.00
N GLN A 124 -0.30 20.57 -15.06
CA GLN A 124 0.54 21.44 -15.89
C GLN A 124 2.02 21.42 -15.45
N LEU A 125 2.32 21.25 -14.16
CA LEU A 125 3.70 21.03 -13.71
C LEU A 125 4.27 19.73 -14.28
N GLY A 126 3.48 18.66 -14.32
CA GLY A 126 3.86 17.40 -14.98
C GLY A 126 4.12 17.57 -16.47
N VAL A 127 3.26 18.33 -17.18
CA VAL A 127 3.46 18.67 -18.59
C VAL A 127 4.76 19.46 -18.78
N ALA A 128 4.98 20.51 -18.00
CA ALA A 128 6.19 21.34 -18.08
C ALA A 128 7.47 20.53 -17.84
N ALA A 129 7.47 19.66 -16.82
CA ALA A 129 8.59 18.75 -16.58
C ALA A 129 8.82 17.77 -17.75
N SER A 130 7.75 17.26 -18.37
CA SER A 130 7.83 16.36 -19.53
C SER A 130 8.41 17.01 -20.78
N THR A 131 8.30 18.34 -20.89
CA THR A 131 8.84 19.13 -22.02
C THR A 131 10.21 19.75 -21.72
N GLY A 132 10.77 19.47 -20.54
CA GLY A 132 12.15 19.84 -20.17
C GLY A 132 12.28 20.96 -19.14
N ASP A 133 11.18 21.56 -18.69
CA ASP A 133 11.20 22.48 -17.55
C ASP A 133 11.29 21.70 -16.23
N PHE A 134 12.51 21.28 -15.90
CA PHE A 134 12.76 20.52 -14.68
C PHE A 134 12.55 21.34 -13.40
N SER A 135 12.42 22.67 -13.46
CA SER A 135 12.07 23.48 -12.28
C SER A 135 10.64 23.20 -11.79
N ALA A 136 9.79 22.64 -12.66
CA ALA A 136 8.48 22.14 -12.27
C ALA A 136 8.57 20.96 -11.29
N LEU A 137 9.66 20.17 -11.32
CA LEU A 137 9.88 19.11 -10.33
C LEU A 137 10.17 19.67 -8.95
N ASP A 138 10.90 20.79 -8.86
CA ASP A 138 11.16 21.47 -7.58
C ASP A 138 9.84 21.94 -6.94
N LYS A 139 8.95 22.51 -7.75
CA LYS A 139 7.60 22.90 -7.30
C LYS A 139 6.76 21.69 -6.84
N LEU A 140 6.82 20.57 -7.56
CA LEU A 140 6.14 19.34 -7.16
C LEU A 140 6.71 18.79 -5.83
N ALA A 141 8.02 18.89 -5.63
CA ALA A 141 8.67 18.52 -4.39
C ALA A 141 8.25 19.41 -3.21
N GLU A 142 8.20 20.72 -3.41
CA GLU A 142 7.69 21.67 -2.40
C GLU A 142 6.23 21.36 -2.01
N LEU A 143 5.37 21.08 -3.00
CA LEU A 143 3.99 20.67 -2.76
C LEU A 143 3.90 19.35 -1.98
N SER A 144 4.78 18.39 -2.27
CA SER A 144 4.84 17.13 -1.52
C SER A 144 5.32 17.32 -0.09
N ASP A 145 6.31 18.18 0.15
CA ASP A 145 6.76 18.51 1.49
C ASP A 145 5.65 19.19 2.30
N ALA A 146 4.89 20.09 1.67
CA ALA A 146 3.70 20.68 2.28
C ALA A 146 2.62 19.63 2.60
N ALA A 147 2.37 18.69 1.69
CA ALA A 147 1.45 17.57 1.90
C ALA A 147 1.91 16.67 3.06
N HIS A 148 3.20 16.38 3.17
CA HIS A 148 3.78 15.65 4.30
C HIS A 148 3.61 16.39 5.63
N ALA A 149 3.79 17.70 5.66
CA ALA A 149 3.54 18.50 6.85
C ALA A 149 2.06 18.46 7.27
N GLN A 150 1.13 18.50 6.32
CA GLN A 150 -0.30 18.37 6.59
C GLN A 150 -0.66 16.97 7.08
N PHE A 151 -0.10 15.91 6.46
CA PHE A 151 -0.31 14.54 6.87
C PHE A 151 0.13 14.29 8.32
N LYS A 152 1.27 14.86 8.76
CA LYS A 152 1.70 14.75 10.16
C LYS A 152 0.70 15.34 11.15
N THR A 153 -0.06 16.34 10.73
CA THR A 153 -1.07 17.00 11.57
C THR A 153 -2.40 16.23 11.53
N ASN A 154 -2.88 15.91 10.33
CA ASN A 154 -4.26 15.46 10.12
C ASN A 154 -4.37 13.95 9.81
N HIS A 155 -3.25 13.27 9.58
CA HIS A 155 -3.16 11.84 9.19
C HIS A 155 -3.99 11.47 7.96
N ASP A 156 -4.36 12.46 7.15
CA ASP A 156 -5.15 12.27 5.94
C ASP A 156 -4.23 12.00 4.76
N ALA A 157 -4.20 10.74 4.29
CA ALA A 157 -3.38 10.34 3.16
C ALA A 157 -3.87 10.92 1.82
N SER A 158 -5.09 11.46 1.75
CA SER A 158 -5.64 12.05 0.52
C SER A 158 -4.88 13.29 0.06
N VAL A 159 -4.13 13.96 0.95
CA VAL A 159 -3.27 15.11 0.62
C VAL A 159 -2.21 14.78 -0.44
N PHE A 160 -1.81 13.50 -0.54
CA PHE A 160 -0.86 13.03 -1.54
C PHE A 160 -1.51 12.72 -2.89
N ALA A 161 -2.83 12.51 -2.92
CA ALA A 161 -3.56 12.21 -4.16
C ALA A 161 -3.49 13.38 -5.16
N GLU A 162 -3.32 14.60 -4.66
CA GLU A 162 -3.22 15.81 -5.48
C GLU A 162 -2.00 15.81 -6.41
N LEU A 163 -0.90 15.13 -6.05
CA LEU A 163 0.32 15.06 -6.85
C LEU A 163 0.25 14.04 -7.98
N ARG A 164 -0.65 13.06 -7.87
CA ARG A 164 -0.76 11.93 -8.79
C ARG A 164 -0.94 12.37 -10.26
N PRO A 165 -1.79 13.38 -10.60
CA PRO A 165 -1.97 13.82 -11.99
C PRO A 165 -0.68 14.28 -12.70
N ALA A 166 0.27 14.88 -11.97
CA ALA A 166 1.54 15.30 -12.58
C ALA A 166 2.39 14.09 -12.99
N PHE A 167 2.47 13.10 -12.11
CA PHE A 167 3.24 11.88 -12.35
C PHE A 167 2.56 10.92 -13.34
N GLU A 168 1.23 10.94 -13.43
CA GLU A 168 0.48 10.27 -14.50
C GLU A 168 0.86 10.82 -15.88
N VAL A 169 0.94 12.15 -16.04
CA VAL A 169 1.39 12.76 -17.30
C VAL A 169 2.83 12.36 -17.62
N LEU A 170 3.74 12.48 -16.64
CA LEU A 170 5.14 12.10 -16.84
C LEU A 170 5.30 10.62 -17.23
N GLY A 171 4.59 9.72 -16.53
CA GLY A 171 4.60 8.29 -16.83
C GLY A 171 4.00 7.96 -18.19
N ALA A 172 2.92 8.64 -18.60
CA ALA A 172 2.32 8.48 -19.92
C ALA A 172 3.26 8.94 -21.04
N GLU A 173 3.85 10.13 -20.92
CA GLU A 173 4.78 10.65 -21.92
C GLU A 173 6.06 9.82 -21.99
N ALA A 174 6.59 9.39 -20.84
CA ALA A 174 7.70 8.44 -20.81
C ALA A 174 7.32 7.12 -21.47
N GLY A 175 6.12 6.58 -21.20
CA GLY A 175 5.60 5.36 -21.83
C GLY A 175 5.52 5.45 -23.36
N LYS A 176 5.18 6.63 -23.90
CA LYS A 176 5.20 6.92 -25.35
C LYS A 176 6.62 7.06 -25.95
N GLY A 177 7.66 6.94 -25.13
CA GLY A 177 9.06 7.03 -25.55
C GLY A 177 9.68 8.43 -25.43
N SER A 178 9.06 9.37 -24.69
CA SER A 178 9.67 10.68 -24.43
C SER A 178 10.89 10.54 -23.52
N ASP A 179 12.09 10.67 -24.10
CA ASP A 179 13.35 10.67 -23.34
C ASP A 179 13.40 11.82 -22.31
N THR A 180 12.78 12.96 -22.61
CA THR A 180 12.71 14.10 -21.68
C THR A 180 11.84 13.78 -20.47
N ALA A 181 10.66 13.18 -20.68
CA ALA A 181 9.81 12.73 -19.57
C ALA A 181 10.49 11.65 -18.72
N LEU A 182 11.21 10.73 -19.37
CA LEU A 182 12.00 9.71 -18.67
C LEU A 182 13.13 10.33 -17.82
N GLN A 183 13.84 11.33 -18.37
CA GLN A 183 14.85 12.08 -17.61
C GLN A 183 14.23 12.83 -16.42
N ALA A 184 13.03 13.40 -16.58
CA ALA A 184 12.30 14.03 -15.48
C ALA A 184 11.97 13.01 -14.38
N LEU A 185 11.49 11.81 -14.74
CA LEU A 185 11.24 10.73 -13.78
C LEU A 185 12.53 10.30 -13.06
N TRP A 186 13.64 10.12 -13.78
CA TRP A 186 14.93 9.79 -13.16
C TRP A 186 15.45 10.88 -12.21
N LYS A 187 15.18 12.15 -12.50
CA LYS A 187 15.48 13.24 -11.56
C LYS A 187 14.58 13.14 -10.34
N ALA A 188 13.27 13.00 -10.52
CA ALA A 188 12.29 12.92 -9.44
C ALA A 188 12.52 11.71 -8.51
N MET A 189 13.01 10.57 -9.03
CA MET A 189 13.42 9.43 -8.19
C MET A 189 14.52 9.73 -7.17
N ARG A 190 15.32 10.77 -7.41
CA ARG A 190 16.39 11.21 -6.52
C ARG A 190 15.94 12.29 -5.53
N MET A 191 14.66 12.68 -5.60
CA MET A 191 14.04 13.67 -4.74
C MET A 191 13.19 12.94 -3.70
N ASN A 192 13.64 12.89 -2.45
CA ASN A 192 13.00 12.11 -1.39
C ASN A 192 11.49 12.38 -1.25
N SER A 193 11.06 13.63 -1.46
CA SER A 193 9.67 14.04 -1.30
C SER A 193 8.73 13.52 -2.40
N VAL A 194 9.26 13.22 -3.59
CA VAL A 194 8.45 12.74 -4.73
C VAL A 194 8.92 11.40 -5.32
N GLN A 195 9.93 10.78 -4.72
CA GLN A 195 10.52 9.54 -5.19
C GLN A 195 9.47 8.43 -5.39
N GLY A 196 8.53 8.27 -4.46
CA GLY A 196 7.47 7.26 -4.55
C GLY A 196 6.63 7.42 -5.82
N PHE A 197 6.16 8.64 -6.10
CA PHE A 197 5.37 8.92 -7.31
C PHE A 197 6.17 8.70 -8.60
N ALA A 198 7.47 9.03 -8.57
CA ALA A 198 8.35 8.81 -9.71
C ALA A 198 8.55 7.32 -10.02
N ILE A 199 8.70 6.49 -8.98
CA ILE A 199 8.82 5.03 -9.12
C ILE A 199 7.52 4.44 -9.68
N ASP A 200 6.35 4.85 -9.17
CA ASP A 200 5.06 4.41 -9.68
C ASP A 200 4.86 4.79 -11.16
N ALA A 201 5.24 6.02 -11.53
CA ALA A 201 5.16 6.51 -12.90
C ALA A 201 6.12 5.76 -13.86
N LEU A 202 7.30 5.35 -13.38
CA LEU A 202 8.18 4.46 -14.15
C LEU A 202 7.57 3.09 -14.37
N GLY A 203 6.90 2.54 -13.35
CA GLY A 203 6.10 1.32 -13.49
C GLY A 203 5.05 1.44 -14.58
N ALA A 204 4.29 2.54 -14.58
CA ALA A 204 3.29 2.82 -15.62
C ALA A 204 3.91 2.99 -17.02
N ALA A 205 5.07 3.64 -17.13
CA ALA A 205 5.80 3.78 -18.39
C ALA A 205 6.33 2.44 -18.91
N ALA A 206 6.86 1.59 -18.03
CA ALA A 206 7.28 0.22 -18.36
C ALA A 206 6.08 -0.64 -18.79
N GLY A 207 4.92 -0.46 -18.15
CA GLY A 207 3.65 -1.07 -18.54
C GLY A 207 3.23 -0.75 -19.98
N GLN A 208 3.56 0.44 -20.46
CA GLN A 208 3.32 0.89 -21.83
C GLN A 208 4.39 0.41 -22.83
N GLY A 209 5.37 -0.38 -22.39
CA GLY A 209 6.41 -0.95 -23.25
C GLY A 209 7.71 -0.13 -23.33
N ASN A 210 7.88 0.90 -22.50
CA ASN A 210 9.18 1.58 -22.43
C ASN A 210 10.17 0.77 -21.57
N ASP A 211 11.02 -0.01 -22.24
CA ASP A 211 12.05 -0.84 -21.59
C ASP A 211 13.08 -0.02 -20.78
N LYS A 212 13.36 1.23 -21.16
CA LYS A 212 14.28 2.09 -20.38
C LYS A 212 13.66 2.48 -19.02
N ALA A 213 12.34 2.55 -18.93
CA ALA A 213 11.64 2.81 -17.66
C ALA A 213 11.62 1.58 -16.74
N LEU A 214 11.79 0.37 -17.31
CA LEU A 214 11.80 -0.88 -16.57
C LEU A 214 13.15 -1.12 -15.87
N GLU A 215 14.27 -0.66 -16.43
CA GLU A 215 15.62 -0.91 -15.92
C GLU A 215 15.79 -0.59 -14.42
N PRO A 216 15.35 0.58 -13.90
CA PRO A 216 15.49 0.89 -12.47
C PRO A 216 14.67 -0.03 -11.55
N LEU A 217 13.60 -0.62 -12.06
CA LEU A 217 12.71 -1.50 -11.29
C LEU A 217 13.25 -2.93 -11.22
N LEU A 218 14.04 -3.34 -12.21
CA LEU A 218 14.71 -4.65 -12.22
C LEU A 218 16.01 -4.65 -11.41
N GLU A 219 16.64 -3.49 -11.25
CA GLU A 219 17.91 -3.34 -10.52
C GLU A 219 17.80 -2.30 -9.39
N PRO A 220 16.86 -2.46 -8.44
CA PRO A 220 16.52 -1.41 -7.47
C PRO A 220 17.72 -0.90 -6.65
N ASP A 221 18.64 -1.78 -6.27
CA ASP A 221 19.83 -1.43 -5.49
C ASP A 221 20.77 -0.50 -6.26
N ARG A 222 20.93 -0.69 -7.57
CA ARG A 222 21.77 0.15 -8.44
C ARG A 222 21.22 1.58 -8.53
N TYR A 223 19.91 1.73 -8.38
CA TYR A 223 19.21 3.01 -8.51
C TYR A 223 18.76 3.60 -7.16
N LEU A 224 19.19 3.00 -6.04
CA LEU A 224 18.83 3.42 -4.69
C LEU A 224 17.31 3.46 -4.46
N ILE A 225 16.58 2.54 -5.11
CA ILE A 225 15.15 2.35 -4.92
C ILE A 225 14.93 1.28 -3.85
N LEU A 226 13.96 1.51 -2.96
CA LEU A 226 13.50 0.47 -2.04
C LEU A 226 12.92 -0.70 -2.83
N ARG A 227 13.39 -1.92 -2.52
CA ARG A 227 12.92 -3.15 -3.16
C ARG A 227 11.40 -3.28 -3.14
N SER A 228 10.74 -2.88 -2.04
CA SER A 228 9.27 -2.89 -1.94
C SER A 228 8.59 -2.00 -2.98
N SER A 229 9.13 -0.80 -3.22
CA SER A 229 8.62 0.13 -4.21
C SER A 229 8.82 -0.41 -5.63
N ALA A 230 9.98 -1.00 -5.91
CA ALA A 230 10.23 -1.63 -7.20
C ALA A 230 9.29 -2.82 -7.46
N VAL A 231 9.09 -3.71 -6.48
CA VAL A 231 8.17 -4.85 -6.62
C VAL A 231 6.74 -4.38 -6.90
N GLY A 232 6.25 -3.35 -6.21
CA GLY A 232 4.94 -2.77 -6.51
C GLY A 232 4.87 -2.17 -7.93
N ALA A 233 5.89 -1.43 -8.34
CA ALA A 233 5.94 -0.76 -9.64
C ALA A 233 6.19 -1.70 -10.83
N LEU A 234 6.63 -2.95 -10.62
CA LEU A 234 6.75 -3.95 -11.69
C LEU A 234 5.39 -4.44 -12.20
N LYS A 235 4.31 -4.27 -11.40
CA LYS A 235 2.97 -4.78 -11.72
C LYS A 235 2.45 -4.34 -13.10
N PRO A 236 2.46 -3.05 -13.50
CA PRO A 236 1.92 -2.66 -14.80
C PRO A 236 2.66 -3.31 -15.98
N ALA A 237 3.98 -3.50 -15.87
CA ALA A 237 4.77 -4.21 -16.88
C ALA A 237 4.46 -5.71 -16.91
N ALA A 238 4.28 -6.35 -15.75
CA ALA A 238 3.85 -7.74 -15.70
C ALA A 238 2.43 -7.93 -16.26
N ASP A 239 1.53 -6.99 -15.96
CA ASP A 239 0.15 -6.97 -16.46
C ASP A 239 0.06 -6.76 -17.97
N SER A 240 1.07 -6.15 -18.60
CA SER A 240 1.20 -6.02 -20.06
C SER A 240 1.92 -7.21 -20.71
N GLY A 241 2.33 -8.21 -19.92
CA GLY A 241 2.98 -9.42 -20.42
C GLY A 241 4.50 -9.30 -20.55
N ASN A 242 5.13 -8.27 -19.97
CA ASN A 242 6.59 -8.13 -20.01
C ASN A 242 7.25 -9.29 -19.23
N VAL A 243 7.94 -10.16 -19.97
CA VAL A 243 8.56 -11.38 -19.42
C VAL A 243 9.59 -11.06 -18.33
N ARG A 244 10.38 -9.99 -18.48
CA ARG A 244 11.40 -9.62 -17.49
C ARG A 244 10.76 -9.16 -16.18
N ALA A 245 9.68 -8.38 -16.25
CA ALA A 245 8.93 -7.96 -15.07
C ALA A 245 8.28 -9.16 -14.36
N ILE A 246 7.67 -10.07 -15.13
CA ILE A 246 7.07 -11.30 -14.59
C ILE A 246 8.14 -12.16 -13.90
N GLN A 247 9.30 -12.33 -14.52
CA GLN A 247 10.41 -13.09 -13.93
C GLN A 247 10.93 -12.45 -12.64
N ALA A 248 11.07 -11.14 -12.61
CA ALA A 248 11.49 -10.42 -11.41
C ALA A 248 10.48 -10.58 -10.25
N LEU A 249 9.18 -10.48 -10.54
CA LEU A 249 8.13 -10.75 -9.55
C LEU A 249 8.10 -12.23 -9.12
N ALA A 250 8.31 -13.16 -10.05
CA ALA A 250 8.36 -14.59 -9.76
C ALA A 250 9.55 -14.93 -8.85
N ALA A 251 10.71 -14.32 -9.06
CA ALA A 251 11.89 -14.52 -8.22
C ALA A 251 11.61 -14.17 -6.75
N VAL A 252 10.85 -13.10 -6.48
CA VAL A 252 10.45 -12.69 -5.12
C VAL A 252 9.70 -13.80 -4.37
N ALA A 253 8.91 -14.63 -5.08
CA ALA A 253 8.16 -15.73 -4.47
C ALA A 253 9.04 -16.85 -3.92
N PHE A 254 10.23 -17.04 -4.50
CA PHE A 254 11.16 -18.11 -4.13
C PHE A 254 12.22 -17.66 -3.11
N GLU A 255 12.20 -16.39 -2.69
CA GLU A 255 13.14 -15.84 -1.72
C GLU A 255 12.53 -15.81 -0.30
N PRO A 256 13.06 -16.58 0.66
CA PRO A 256 12.54 -16.61 2.02
C PRO A 256 12.63 -15.26 2.74
N ASP A 257 13.66 -14.47 2.44
CA ASP A 257 13.87 -13.15 3.03
C ASP A 257 12.94 -12.08 2.43
N ALA A 258 12.32 -12.37 1.29
CA ALA A 258 11.37 -11.49 0.62
C ALA A 258 9.91 -11.75 1.04
N LYS A 259 9.68 -12.55 2.09
CA LYS A 259 8.35 -12.79 2.68
C LYS A 259 7.46 -11.56 2.84
N PRO A 260 7.97 -10.40 3.32
CA PRO A 260 7.15 -9.18 3.42
C PRO A 260 6.61 -8.67 2.06
N LEU A 261 7.25 -9.04 0.95
CA LEU A 261 6.91 -8.61 -0.41
C LEU A 261 6.06 -9.64 -1.16
N TRP A 262 5.88 -10.84 -0.61
CA TRP A 262 5.14 -11.92 -1.28
C TRP A 262 3.71 -11.55 -1.66
N PHE A 263 3.05 -10.70 -0.86
CA PHE A 263 1.71 -10.22 -1.21
C PHE A 263 1.74 -9.39 -2.50
N LEU A 264 2.67 -8.43 -2.60
CA LEU A 264 2.84 -7.59 -3.79
C LEU A 264 3.26 -8.43 -5.01
N ALA A 265 4.11 -9.43 -4.81
CA ALA A 265 4.49 -10.37 -5.85
C ALA A 265 3.28 -11.18 -6.36
N ALA A 266 2.47 -11.74 -5.45
CA ALA A 266 1.25 -12.46 -5.81
C ALA A 266 0.28 -11.57 -6.61
N GLU A 267 0.03 -10.35 -6.13
CA GLU A 267 -0.85 -9.38 -6.78
C GLU A 267 -0.35 -8.99 -8.19
N GLY A 268 0.96 -8.81 -8.35
CA GLY A 268 1.59 -8.48 -9.63
C GLY A 268 1.61 -9.63 -10.63
N LEU A 269 1.62 -10.89 -10.16
CA LEU A 269 1.66 -12.08 -11.01
C LEU A 269 0.28 -12.55 -11.48
N ARG A 270 -0.80 -12.09 -10.82
CA ARG A 270 -2.17 -12.58 -11.04
C ARG A 270 -2.60 -12.56 -12.50
N LYS A 271 -2.44 -11.43 -13.19
CA LYS A 271 -2.88 -11.29 -14.58
C LYS A 271 -2.03 -12.13 -15.53
N ALA A 272 -0.70 -12.13 -15.34
CA ALA A 272 0.21 -12.96 -16.13
C ALA A 272 -0.14 -14.46 -16.00
N ALA A 273 -0.43 -14.93 -14.78
CA ALA A 273 -0.87 -16.31 -14.55
C ALA A 273 -2.21 -16.59 -15.27
N SER A 274 -3.17 -15.67 -15.18
CA SER A 274 -4.46 -15.79 -15.89
C SER A 274 -4.32 -15.85 -17.41
N SER A 275 -3.25 -15.26 -17.96
CA SER A 275 -2.89 -15.34 -19.37
C SER A 275 -2.06 -16.58 -19.73
N GLY A 276 -1.87 -17.52 -18.79
CA GLY A 276 -1.16 -18.77 -19.01
C GLY A 276 0.37 -18.67 -18.85
N ASN A 277 0.90 -17.61 -18.27
CA ASN A 277 2.35 -17.50 -18.04
C ASN A 277 2.81 -18.53 -16.99
N VAL A 278 3.68 -19.44 -17.40
CA VAL A 278 4.15 -20.56 -16.58
C VAL A 278 4.91 -20.09 -15.34
N ALA A 279 5.81 -19.10 -15.47
CA ALA A 279 6.58 -18.59 -14.34
C ALA A 279 5.68 -17.93 -13.29
N ALA A 280 4.64 -17.22 -13.72
CA ALA A 280 3.66 -16.65 -12.82
C ALA A 280 2.85 -17.74 -12.11
N ILE A 281 2.38 -18.76 -12.83
CA ILE A 281 1.64 -19.89 -12.23
C ILE A 281 2.51 -20.62 -11.20
N ASP A 282 3.79 -20.86 -11.51
CA ASP A 282 4.71 -21.55 -10.62
C ASP A 282 4.99 -20.76 -9.35
N ALA A 283 5.22 -19.45 -9.49
CA ALA A 283 5.41 -18.56 -8.35
C ALA A 283 4.14 -18.48 -7.47
N LEU A 284 2.95 -18.37 -8.06
CA LEU A 284 1.70 -18.41 -7.29
C LEU A 284 1.49 -19.78 -6.62
N THR A 285 1.92 -20.87 -7.27
CA THR A 285 1.89 -22.22 -6.70
C THR A 285 2.76 -22.34 -5.46
N GLU A 286 3.92 -21.68 -5.45
CA GLU A 286 4.75 -21.60 -4.24
C GLU A 286 4.09 -20.73 -3.16
N LEU A 287 3.58 -19.55 -3.53
CA LEU A 287 2.97 -18.61 -2.58
C LEU A 287 1.68 -19.14 -1.93
N MET A 288 0.96 -20.06 -2.57
CA MET A 288 -0.22 -20.70 -1.94
C MET A 288 0.15 -21.49 -0.67
N ARG A 289 1.42 -21.89 -0.52
CA ARG A 289 1.92 -22.62 0.65
C ARG A 289 2.31 -21.70 1.79
N SER A 290 2.17 -20.38 1.62
CA SER A 290 2.51 -19.40 2.64
C SER A 290 1.63 -19.56 3.89
N ASP A 291 2.29 -19.48 5.06
CA ASP A 291 1.63 -19.36 6.37
C ASP A 291 0.88 -18.02 6.54
N ASN A 292 1.10 -17.04 5.64
CA ASN A 292 0.39 -15.78 5.64
C ASN A 292 -0.92 -15.91 4.85
N ASP A 293 -2.05 -15.80 5.55
CA ASP A 293 -3.40 -15.92 4.98
C ASP A 293 -3.67 -14.92 3.84
N ASN A 294 -3.10 -13.72 3.86
CA ASN A 294 -3.30 -12.74 2.79
C ASN A 294 -2.54 -13.16 1.53
N VAL A 295 -1.29 -13.60 1.68
CA VAL A 295 -0.47 -14.11 0.56
C VAL A 295 -1.11 -15.35 -0.05
N ARG A 296 -1.50 -16.30 0.80
CA ARG A 296 -2.14 -17.55 0.36
C ARG A 296 -3.44 -17.29 -0.38
N ARG A 297 -4.32 -16.41 0.14
CA ARG A 297 -5.57 -16.06 -0.54
C ARG A 297 -5.35 -15.40 -1.89
N GLU A 298 -4.41 -14.46 -1.98
CA GLU A 298 -4.09 -13.79 -3.26
C GLU A 298 -3.54 -14.79 -4.29
N ALA A 299 -2.66 -15.70 -3.84
CA ALA A 299 -2.10 -16.73 -4.69
C ALA A 299 -3.15 -17.71 -5.23
N ILE A 300 -4.05 -18.19 -4.36
CA ILE A 300 -5.18 -19.04 -4.75
C ILE A 300 -6.07 -18.31 -5.76
N ALA A 301 -6.43 -17.05 -5.50
CA ALA A 301 -7.28 -16.29 -6.42
C ALA A 301 -6.66 -16.15 -7.82
N GLY A 302 -5.33 -15.96 -7.91
CA GLY A 302 -4.65 -15.91 -9.20
C GLY A 302 -4.61 -17.26 -9.92
N LEU A 303 -4.44 -18.36 -9.18
CA LEU A 303 -4.50 -19.71 -9.76
C LEU A 303 -5.91 -20.10 -10.19
N GLU A 304 -6.94 -19.71 -9.45
CA GLU A 304 -8.34 -19.92 -9.84
C GLU A 304 -8.66 -19.18 -11.14
N ALA A 305 -8.20 -17.93 -11.27
CA ALA A 305 -8.34 -17.17 -12.52
C ALA A 305 -7.61 -17.85 -13.70
N ALA A 306 -6.41 -18.38 -13.47
CA ALA A 306 -5.67 -19.13 -14.49
C ALA A 306 -6.34 -20.47 -14.86
N ALA A 307 -6.88 -21.19 -13.88
CA ALA A 307 -7.59 -22.45 -14.07
C ALA A 307 -8.90 -22.23 -14.85
N PHE A 308 -9.62 -21.14 -14.57
CA PHE A 308 -10.81 -20.69 -15.31
C PHE A 308 -10.47 -20.42 -16.79
N ASN A 309 -9.30 -19.83 -17.04
CA ASN A 309 -8.77 -19.63 -18.39
C ASN A 309 -8.07 -20.88 -18.96
N GLN A 310 -8.50 -22.08 -18.55
CA GLN A 310 -8.09 -23.38 -19.08
C GLN A 310 -6.60 -23.73 -18.90
N SER A 311 -5.90 -23.10 -17.94
CA SER A 311 -4.55 -23.54 -17.57
C SER A 311 -4.61 -24.86 -16.80
N SER A 312 -4.27 -25.97 -17.47
CA SER A 312 -4.16 -27.30 -16.85
C SER A 312 -3.18 -27.30 -15.68
N ARG A 313 -2.08 -26.55 -15.80
CA ARG A 313 -1.07 -26.41 -14.75
C ARG A 313 -1.63 -25.73 -13.50
N ALA A 314 -2.45 -24.69 -13.66
CA ALA A 314 -3.10 -24.05 -12.51
C ALA A 314 -4.16 -24.96 -11.87
N GLN A 315 -4.91 -25.71 -12.68
CA GLN A 315 -5.86 -26.71 -12.17
C GLN A 315 -5.16 -27.81 -11.36
N GLU A 316 -4.01 -28.29 -11.84
CA GLU A 316 -3.19 -29.26 -11.13
C GLU A 316 -2.65 -28.69 -9.81
N ALA A 317 -2.12 -27.47 -9.83
CA ALA A 317 -1.62 -26.78 -8.64
C ALA A 317 -2.70 -26.65 -7.55
N LEU A 318 -3.94 -26.32 -7.94
CA LEU A 318 -5.08 -26.20 -7.01
C LEU A 318 -5.56 -27.56 -6.47
N ARG A 319 -5.45 -28.64 -7.27
CA ARG A 319 -5.82 -30.00 -6.83
C ARG A 319 -4.79 -30.59 -5.88
N ASN A 320 -3.51 -30.30 -6.11
CA ASN A 320 -2.39 -30.85 -5.36
C ASN A 320 -1.57 -29.73 -4.68
N PRO A 321 -2.14 -28.99 -3.70
CA PRO A 321 -1.45 -27.87 -3.06
C PRO A 321 -0.18 -28.30 -2.31
N SER A 322 -0.09 -29.59 -1.94
CA SER A 322 1.03 -30.17 -1.18
C SER A 322 2.23 -30.61 -2.02
N GLY A 323 2.16 -30.56 -3.37
CA GLY A 323 3.32 -30.85 -4.24
C GLY A 323 4.04 -32.18 -3.97
N LYS A 324 3.29 -33.25 -3.66
CA LYS A 324 3.79 -34.63 -3.61
C LYS A 324 2.99 -35.49 -4.57
#